data_AF-J4K8U6-F1
#
_entry.id   AF-J4K8U6-F1
#
_cell.length_a   1.000
_cell.length_b   1.000
_cell.length_c   1.000
_cell.angle_alpha   90.00
_cell.angle_beta   90.00
_cell.angle_gamma   90.00
#
_symmetry.space_group_name_H-M   'P 1'
#
loop_
_entity.id
_entity.type
_entity.pdbx_description
1 polymer ?
#
loop_
_entity_poly.entity_id
_entity_poly.type
_entity_poly.pdbx_seq_one_letter_code
_entity_poly.pdbx_strand_id
1 'polypeptide(L)'
;MGIDMYLEQSQLQSSSVATMCQSQEAAYQDLQSAIQKFSEDTESLKGDAYDSARSFFASVLLPLSKGGQLYAENFSQAIKKLPADYQTMVDSKSWREDDLLDKIRQEEQMIAYLDEVNQSLSSLTMDSEEKGRLRRSNVELMRGHHANKRVYETILRDLRAYDSYSGGLFDELDSIDVQLSRGLAQIESSWDAKTGVFKIPSDLTWANYLSAYSDTKDMKHSRQEKAFVQTMMAEYGFDAETAQQLLTIKQGIDRKFPTSSQGFRDYIFLRVVGAAYYDGFQWNETAGHLKTYFYNVTVGSSITGKSRTVEKPLLEIFKELGIKEETDAKKLIYNLRLQHEMAGGDYKKAKQIKQFDYKFYEKAKITYDSIYGSSADFDQFWNTKLKAYSNNGAGHADFTHQSITMATHLNPNQVQLSDVYGGREHVRDLSGWEGDTTFNATDKKPSIGEDDYKADLDSVNLIGRMQKGQSYDQAISSYYADLQKDSSVREREFLQNKDWKQVRSTIYASILPLEVMEKGEDAIKAYIESNYQGVSKFLNRLEAVAD
;
A
#
# COMPACT_ATOMS: atom_id res chain seq x y z
N MET A 1 7.79 8.24 -35.47
CA MET A 1 7.92 9.57 -34.84
C MET A 1 9.17 9.50 -33.99
N GLY A 2 10.14 10.39 -34.21
CA GLY A 2 11.36 10.49 -33.39
C GLY A 2 11.12 11.30 -32.12
N ILE A 3 12.06 11.23 -31.18
CA ILE A 3 12.01 11.97 -29.90
C ILE A 3 12.44 13.42 -30.10
N ASP A 4 11.58 14.38 -29.74
CA ASP A 4 11.80 15.81 -29.90
C ASP A 4 11.64 16.55 -28.56
N MET A 5 12.65 17.33 -28.16
CA MET A 5 12.58 18.21 -26.99
C MET A 5 12.88 19.66 -27.36
N TYR A 6 11.89 20.53 -27.18
CA TYR A 6 12.01 21.98 -27.33
C TYR A 6 12.15 22.62 -25.94
N LEU A 7 13.39 22.78 -25.48
CA LEU A 7 13.68 23.14 -24.08
C LEU A 7 13.03 24.46 -23.65
N GLU A 8 13.15 25.51 -24.46
CA GLU A 8 12.55 26.82 -24.14
C GLU A 8 11.02 26.73 -24.02
N GLN A 9 10.35 25.98 -24.90
CA GLN A 9 8.91 25.78 -24.83
C GLN A 9 8.51 24.97 -23.58
N SER A 10 9.29 23.93 -23.24
CA SER A 10 9.08 23.15 -22.03
C SER A 10 9.25 23.99 -20.77
N GLN A 11 10.25 24.88 -20.72
CA GLN A 11 10.47 25.81 -19.62
C GLN A 11 9.31 26.82 -19.47
N LEU A 12 8.83 27.38 -20.59
CA LEU A 12 7.68 28.29 -20.61
C LEU A 12 6.40 27.58 -20.14
N GLN A 13 6.14 26.37 -20.64
CA GLN A 13 5.02 25.55 -20.21
C GLN A 13 5.10 25.25 -18.71
N SER A 14 6.27 24.80 -18.25
CA SER A 14 6.53 24.50 -16.84
C SER A 14 6.28 25.70 -15.93
N SER A 15 6.75 26.88 -16.31
CA SER A 15 6.51 28.11 -15.55
C SER A 15 5.04 28.52 -15.54
N SER A 16 4.37 28.50 -16.71
CA SER A 16 2.95 28.84 -16.82
C SER A 16 2.07 27.90 -15.98
N VAL A 17 2.32 26.60 -16.06
CA VAL A 17 1.57 25.58 -15.29
C VAL A 17 1.86 25.73 -13.80
N ALA A 18 3.12 25.97 -13.40
CA ALA A 18 3.47 26.19 -12.01
C ALA A 18 2.74 27.40 -11.40
N THR A 19 2.62 28.51 -12.14
CA THR A 19 1.85 29.69 -11.72
C THR A 19 0.36 29.37 -11.58
N MET A 20 -0.22 28.61 -12.52
CA MET A 20 -1.60 28.14 -12.41
C MET A 20 -1.81 27.27 -11.16
N CYS A 21 -0.92 26.31 -10.90
CA CYS A 21 -0.99 25.43 -9.73
C CYS A 21 -0.90 26.25 -8.44
N GLN A 22 0.00 27.24 -8.37
CA GLN A 22 0.10 28.13 -7.21
C GLN A 22 -1.21 28.88 -6.93
N SER A 23 -1.90 29.34 -7.97
CA SER A 23 -3.22 29.97 -7.81
C SER A 23 -4.29 28.98 -7.35
N GLN A 24 -4.24 27.73 -7.82
CA GLN A 24 -5.16 26.68 -7.39
C GLN A 24 -4.91 26.27 -5.93
N GLU A 25 -3.66 26.12 -5.53
CA GLU A 25 -3.27 25.83 -4.14
C GLU A 25 -3.84 26.88 -3.18
N ALA A 26 -3.70 28.18 -3.50
CA ALA A 26 -4.28 29.27 -2.71
C ALA A 26 -5.82 29.17 -2.62
N ALA A 27 -6.49 28.91 -3.74
CA ALA A 27 -7.95 28.74 -3.76
C ALA A 27 -8.41 27.53 -2.92
N TYR A 28 -7.67 26.42 -2.94
CA TYR A 28 -7.95 25.27 -2.08
C TYR A 28 -7.71 25.58 -0.61
N GLN A 29 -6.71 26.38 -0.25
CA GLN A 29 -6.48 26.80 1.13
C GLN A 29 -7.62 27.69 1.65
N ASP A 30 -8.11 28.61 0.82
CA ASP A 30 -9.28 29.44 1.14
C ASP A 30 -10.53 28.58 1.32
N LEU A 31 -10.75 27.61 0.42
CA LEU A 31 -11.87 26.66 0.51
C LEU A 31 -11.81 25.82 1.79
N GLN A 32 -10.65 25.27 2.13
CA GLN A 32 -10.45 24.50 3.36
C GLN A 32 -10.74 25.34 4.60
N SER A 33 -10.28 26.59 4.63
CA SER A 33 -10.52 27.52 5.74
C SER A 33 -12.01 27.84 5.88
N ALA A 34 -12.72 28.06 4.76
CA ALA A 34 -14.16 28.28 4.76
C ALA A 34 -14.94 27.05 5.25
N ILE A 35 -14.56 25.85 4.79
CA ILE A 35 -15.16 24.58 5.22
C ILE A 35 -14.96 24.39 6.73
N GLN A 36 -13.74 24.55 7.24
CA GLN A 36 -13.45 24.40 8.67
C GLN A 36 -14.27 25.35 9.52
N LYS A 37 -14.27 26.64 9.16
CA LYS A 37 -15.08 27.66 9.84
C LYS A 37 -16.56 27.30 9.88
N PHE A 38 -17.12 26.80 8.77
CA PHE A 38 -18.51 26.35 8.73
C PHE A 38 -18.74 25.10 9.60
N SER A 39 -17.86 24.10 9.50
CA SER A 39 -17.98 22.83 10.23
C SER A 39 -17.83 22.99 11.75
N GLU A 40 -17.13 24.02 12.22
CA GLU A 40 -16.92 24.34 13.64
C GLU A 40 -18.00 25.28 14.22
N ASP A 41 -18.76 25.98 13.36
CA ASP A 41 -19.83 26.89 13.79
C ASP A 41 -21.08 26.11 14.24
N THR A 42 -21.12 25.81 15.53
CA THR A 42 -22.23 25.13 16.20
C THR A 42 -23.25 26.09 16.82
N GLU A 43 -23.01 27.41 16.77
CA GLU A 43 -23.81 28.40 17.47
C GLU A 43 -24.77 29.18 16.56
N SER A 44 -24.43 29.37 15.27
CA SER A 44 -25.23 30.21 14.36
C SER A 44 -26.40 29.46 13.72
N LEU A 45 -26.10 28.49 12.86
CA LEU A 45 -27.06 27.76 12.03
C LEU A 45 -27.33 26.38 12.65
N LYS A 46 -28.57 26.16 13.09
CA LYS A 46 -28.96 25.01 13.91
C LYS A 46 -30.03 24.16 13.23
N GLY A 47 -30.07 22.89 13.60
CA GLY A 47 -31.05 21.91 13.16
C GLY A 47 -30.41 20.82 12.31
N ASP A 48 -31.10 19.69 12.17
CA ASP A 48 -30.55 18.45 11.60
C ASP A 48 -29.93 18.64 10.20
N ALA A 49 -30.49 19.53 9.39
CA ALA A 49 -29.96 19.88 8.07
C ALA A 49 -28.56 20.53 8.17
N TYR A 50 -28.37 21.48 9.09
CA TYR A 50 -27.07 22.14 9.29
C TYR A 50 -26.08 21.24 10.01
N ASP A 51 -26.54 20.44 10.97
CA ASP A 51 -25.71 19.48 11.70
C ASP A 51 -25.15 18.39 10.77
N SER A 52 -26.00 17.87 9.87
CA SER A 52 -25.57 16.93 8.82
C SER A 52 -24.68 17.59 7.77
N ALA A 53 -24.98 18.83 7.36
CA ALA A 53 -24.13 19.58 6.44
C ALA A 53 -22.72 19.78 6.99
N ARG A 54 -22.57 20.22 8.25
CA ARG A 54 -21.25 20.39 8.89
C ARG A 54 -20.45 19.10 8.92
N SER A 55 -21.13 17.98 9.24
CA SER A 55 -20.52 16.65 9.28
C SER A 55 -20.08 16.18 7.89
N PHE A 56 -20.90 16.43 6.86
CA PHE A 56 -20.59 16.12 5.46
C PHE A 56 -19.42 16.97 4.94
N PHE A 57 -19.44 18.28 5.21
CA PHE A 57 -18.36 19.19 4.82
C PHE A 57 -17.02 18.77 5.43
N ALA A 58 -17.01 18.42 6.72
CA ALA A 58 -15.80 17.98 7.40
C ALA A 58 -15.29 16.61 6.92
N SER A 59 -16.21 15.68 6.61
CA SER A 59 -15.86 14.28 6.32
C SER A 59 -15.67 13.98 4.83
N VAL A 60 -16.20 14.83 3.94
CA VAL A 60 -16.20 14.61 2.48
C VAL A 60 -15.55 15.78 1.74
N LEU A 61 -16.08 17.00 1.90
CA LEU A 61 -15.59 18.14 1.13
C LEU A 61 -14.20 18.61 1.55
N LEU A 62 -13.87 18.55 2.85
CA LEU A 62 -12.54 18.91 3.34
C LEU A 62 -11.45 17.96 2.81
N PRO A 63 -11.59 16.62 2.90
CA PRO A 63 -10.65 15.70 2.25
C PRO A 63 -10.52 15.92 0.73
N LEU A 64 -11.62 16.17 0.01
CA LEU A 64 -11.56 16.47 -1.43
C LEU A 64 -10.78 17.75 -1.73
N SER A 65 -11.02 18.81 -0.96
CA SER A 65 -10.27 20.07 -1.12
C SER A 65 -8.78 19.89 -0.84
N LYS A 66 -8.43 19.06 0.16
CA LYS A 66 -7.03 18.69 0.43
C LYS A 66 -6.43 17.85 -0.69
N GLY A 67 -7.19 16.91 -1.25
CA GLY A 67 -6.77 16.11 -2.40
C GLY A 67 -6.52 16.96 -3.65
N GLY A 68 -7.38 17.95 -3.90
CA GLY A 68 -7.20 18.89 -5.02
C GLY A 68 -5.94 19.73 -4.85
N GLN A 69 -5.68 20.21 -3.63
CA GLN A 69 -4.41 20.89 -3.32
C GLN A 69 -3.22 19.95 -3.55
N LEU A 70 -3.28 18.72 -3.04
CA LEU A 70 -2.22 17.72 -3.22
C LEU A 70 -1.94 17.42 -4.70
N TYR A 71 -2.99 17.33 -5.53
CA TYR A 71 -2.85 17.16 -6.97
C TYR A 71 -2.11 18.34 -7.61
N ALA A 72 -2.53 19.58 -7.30
CA ALA A 72 -1.88 20.79 -7.81
C ALA A 72 -0.41 20.88 -7.39
N GLU A 73 -0.09 20.57 -6.13
CA GLU A 73 1.27 20.53 -5.60
C GLU A 73 2.14 19.52 -6.36
N ASN A 74 1.67 18.29 -6.51
CA ASN A 74 2.41 17.22 -7.20
C ASN A 74 2.56 17.51 -8.70
N PHE A 75 1.54 18.09 -9.34
CA PHE A 75 1.62 18.47 -10.75
C PHE A 75 2.62 19.59 -10.98
N SER A 76 2.63 20.60 -10.10
CA SER A 76 3.62 21.69 -10.08
C SER A 76 5.05 21.15 -9.93
N GLN A 77 5.27 20.14 -9.10
CA GLN A 77 6.59 19.50 -8.94
C GLN A 77 6.99 18.69 -10.17
N ALA A 78 6.10 17.84 -10.69
CA ALA A 78 6.35 17.00 -11.85
C ALA A 78 6.64 17.82 -13.12
N ILE A 79 5.87 18.89 -13.37
CA ILE A 79 6.09 19.74 -14.55
C ILE A 79 7.37 20.57 -14.47
N LYS A 80 7.85 20.91 -13.27
CA LYS A 80 9.16 21.57 -13.05
C LYS A 80 10.32 20.63 -13.35
N LYS A 81 10.18 19.35 -13.03
CA LYS A 81 11.19 18.32 -13.30
C LYS A 81 11.40 18.08 -14.79
N LEU A 82 10.35 18.19 -15.61
CA LEU A 82 10.44 17.91 -17.04
C LEU A 82 11.61 18.68 -17.72
N PRO A 83 11.67 20.02 -17.76
CA PRO A 83 12.80 20.73 -18.34
C PRO A 83 14.08 20.65 -17.50
N ALA A 84 13.99 20.60 -16.17
CA ALA A 84 15.17 20.60 -15.28
C ALA A 84 15.99 19.31 -15.38
N ASP A 85 15.31 18.16 -15.41
CA ASP A 85 15.94 16.85 -15.53
C ASP A 85 16.43 16.63 -16.96
N TYR A 86 15.77 17.18 -17.98
CA TYR A 86 16.31 17.20 -19.34
C TYR A 86 17.67 17.91 -19.39
N GLN A 87 17.77 19.11 -18.80
CA GLN A 87 19.02 19.87 -18.77
C GLN A 87 20.14 19.15 -18.01
N THR A 88 19.78 18.33 -17.04
CA THR A 88 20.73 17.54 -16.24
C THR A 88 21.15 16.25 -16.94
N MET A 89 20.21 15.58 -17.61
CA MET A 89 20.42 14.28 -18.23
C MET A 89 20.97 14.39 -19.66
N VAL A 90 20.55 15.40 -20.43
CA VAL A 90 20.75 15.47 -21.88
C VAL A 90 21.65 16.64 -22.28
N ASP A 91 21.12 17.86 -22.27
CA ASP A 91 21.86 19.08 -22.64
C ASP A 91 21.05 20.33 -22.25
N SER A 92 21.73 21.47 -22.22
CA SER A 92 21.19 22.82 -22.10
C SER A 92 20.52 23.37 -23.37
N LYS A 93 20.35 22.56 -24.43
CA LYS A 93 19.83 22.96 -25.75
C LYS A 93 18.70 22.05 -26.18
N SER A 94 17.84 22.55 -27.07
CA SER A 94 16.83 21.73 -27.74
C SER A 94 17.47 20.72 -28.69
N TRP A 95 16.96 19.49 -28.66
CA TRP A 95 17.41 18.42 -29.55
C TRP A 95 16.23 17.66 -30.12
N ARG A 96 16.38 17.29 -31.40
CA ARG A 96 15.49 16.41 -32.13
C ARG A 96 16.31 15.20 -32.54
N GLU A 97 15.76 14.01 -32.32
CA GLU A 97 16.45 12.76 -32.60
C GLU A 97 16.88 12.68 -34.08
N ASP A 98 16.00 13.08 -35.01
CA ASP A 98 16.30 13.07 -36.44
C ASP A 98 17.48 14.02 -36.77
N ASP A 99 17.50 15.22 -36.18
CA ASP A 99 18.57 16.20 -36.40
C ASP A 99 19.92 15.70 -35.84
N LEU A 100 19.90 14.96 -34.72
CA LEU A 100 21.09 14.31 -34.15
C LEU A 100 21.61 13.19 -35.05
N LEU A 101 20.71 12.35 -35.55
CA LEU A 101 21.06 11.26 -36.48
C LEU A 101 21.67 11.80 -37.77
N ASP A 102 21.12 12.89 -38.32
CA ASP A 102 21.67 13.53 -39.51
C ASP A 102 23.04 14.16 -39.28
N LYS A 103 23.25 14.79 -38.11
CA LYS A 103 24.58 15.29 -37.72
C LYS A 103 25.60 14.16 -37.59
N ILE A 104 25.23 13.04 -36.96
CA ILE A 104 26.10 11.86 -36.87
C ILE A 104 26.49 11.35 -38.25
N ARG A 105 25.52 11.22 -39.18
CA ARG A 105 25.78 10.81 -40.56
C ARG A 105 26.71 11.78 -41.29
N GLN A 106 26.54 13.09 -41.11
CA GLN A 106 27.42 14.11 -41.70
C GLN A 106 28.85 13.97 -41.19
N GLU A 107 29.04 13.77 -39.88
CA GLU A 107 30.36 13.55 -39.29
C GLU A 107 31.00 12.25 -39.82
N GLU A 108 30.23 11.18 -39.96
CA GLU A 108 30.69 9.92 -40.57
C GLU A 108 31.14 10.09 -42.02
N GLN A 109 30.39 10.85 -42.82
CA GLN A 109 30.76 11.15 -44.21
C GLN A 109 32.06 11.95 -44.29
N MET A 110 32.27 12.92 -43.39
CA MET A 110 33.51 13.71 -43.35
C MET A 110 34.70 12.88 -42.89
N ILE A 111 34.53 12.01 -41.90
CA ILE A 111 35.56 11.06 -41.48
C ILE A 111 35.98 10.17 -42.66
N ALA A 112 35.01 9.60 -43.38
CA ALA A 112 35.28 8.73 -44.53
C ALA A 112 36.02 9.49 -45.65
N TYR A 113 35.58 10.71 -45.97
CA TYR A 113 36.24 11.57 -46.97
C TYR A 113 37.69 11.89 -46.58
N LEU A 114 37.94 12.30 -45.35
CA LEU A 114 39.30 12.63 -44.89
C LEU A 114 40.20 11.39 -44.88
N ASP A 115 39.65 10.21 -44.60
CA ASP A 115 40.39 8.95 -44.68
C ASP A 115 40.77 8.61 -46.13
N GLU A 116 39.87 8.83 -47.09
CA GLU A 116 40.15 8.70 -48.53
C GLU A 116 41.22 9.70 -49.00
N VAL A 117 41.19 10.94 -48.51
CA VAL A 117 42.23 11.95 -48.77
C VAL A 117 43.59 11.48 -48.23
N ASN A 118 43.63 10.89 -47.03
CA ASN A 118 44.87 10.31 -46.46
C ASN A 118 45.43 9.17 -47.31
N GLN A 119 44.56 8.29 -47.82
CA GLN A 119 44.95 7.22 -48.73
C GLN A 119 45.51 7.79 -50.04
N SER A 120 44.82 8.77 -50.63
CA SER A 120 45.24 9.44 -51.87
C SER A 120 46.59 10.17 -51.73
N LEU A 121 46.78 10.92 -50.62
CA LEU A 121 48.05 11.58 -50.29
C LEU A 121 49.22 10.59 -50.30
N SER A 122 48.99 9.34 -49.88
CA SER A 122 50.03 8.30 -49.87
C SER A 122 50.59 7.99 -51.25
N SER A 123 49.78 8.10 -52.30
CA SER A 123 50.17 7.83 -53.69
C SER A 123 50.80 9.02 -54.43
N LEU A 124 50.63 10.24 -53.93
CA LEU A 124 51.15 11.46 -54.59
C LEU A 124 52.68 11.59 -54.45
N THR A 125 53.31 12.02 -55.55
CA THR A 125 54.74 12.35 -55.61
C THR A 125 54.92 13.82 -55.27
N MET A 126 55.41 14.13 -54.07
CA MET A 126 55.63 15.49 -53.55
C MET A 126 56.70 15.46 -52.46
N ASP A 127 57.11 16.63 -51.98
CA ASP A 127 58.07 16.76 -50.89
C ASP A 127 57.60 16.02 -49.61
N SER A 128 58.54 15.34 -48.94
CA SER A 128 58.23 14.47 -47.80
C SER A 128 57.81 15.24 -46.56
N GLU A 129 58.35 16.45 -46.36
CA GLU A 129 58.00 17.30 -45.21
C GLU A 129 56.59 17.87 -45.41
N GLU A 130 56.30 18.35 -46.62
CA GLU A 130 54.99 18.87 -46.99
C GLU A 130 53.90 17.79 -46.94
N LYS A 131 54.19 16.58 -47.45
CA LYS A 131 53.30 15.42 -47.32
C LYS A 131 53.04 15.04 -45.87
N GLY A 132 54.07 15.10 -45.03
CA GLY A 132 53.96 14.89 -43.59
C GLY A 132 53.10 15.96 -42.90
N ARG A 133 53.23 17.23 -43.32
CA ARG A 133 52.42 18.36 -42.84
C ARG A 133 50.95 18.18 -43.16
N LEU A 134 50.61 17.87 -44.42
CA LEU A 134 49.23 17.63 -44.87
C LEU A 134 48.58 16.46 -44.14
N ARG A 135 49.30 15.34 -43.98
CA ARG A 135 48.79 14.19 -43.20
C ARG A 135 48.49 14.54 -41.75
N ARG A 136 49.38 15.29 -41.07
CA ARG A 136 49.14 15.72 -39.68
C ARG A 136 47.90 16.60 -39.56
N SER A 137 47.75 17.56 -40.46
CA SER A 137 46.56 18.43 -40.51
C SER A 137 45.29 17.63 -40.75
N ASN A 138 45.32 16.65 -41.67
CA ASN A 138 44.16 15.82 -41.96
C ASN A 138 43.77 14.90 -40.78
N VAL A 139 44.76 14.31 -40.09
CA VAL A 139 44.53 13.54 -38.86
C VAL A 139 43.92 14.42 -37.76
N GLU A 140 44.29 15.68 -37.65
CA GLU A 140 43.71 16.62 -36.70
C GLU A 140 42.24 16.93 -37.02
N LEU A 141 41.90 17.16 -38.29
CA LEU A 141 40.51 17.32 -38.74
C LEU A 141 39.67 16.07 -38.45
N MET A 142 40.18 14.89 -38.79
CA MET A 142 39.50 13.61 -38.48
C MET A 142 39.25 13.45 -36.98
N ARG A 143 40.21 13.81 -36.13
CA ARG A 143 40.03 13.78 -34.67
C ARG A 143 38.90 14.71 -34.23
N GLY A 144 38.79 15.89 -34.84
CA GLY A 144 37.69 16.84 -34.61
C GLY A 144 36.32 16.23 -34.96
N HIS A 145 36.17 15.67 -36.17
CA HIS A 145 34.93 15.02 -36.59
C HIS A 145 34.58 13.80 -35.73
N HIS A 146 35.56 12.98 -35.35
CA HIS A 146 35.35 11.90 -34.39
C HIS A 146 34.88 12.40 -33.01
N ALA A 147 35.41 13.53 -32.54
CA ALA A 147 34.98 14.13 -31.28
C ALA A 147 33.54 14.64 -31.37
N ASN A 148 33.18 15.35 -32.44
CA ASN A 148 31.81 15.81 -32.67
C ASN A 148 30.83 14.65 -32.76
N LYS A 149 31.16 13.60 -33.53
CA LYS A 149 30.34 12.39 -33.64
C LYS A 149 30.04 11.79 -32.26
N ARG A 150 31.07 11.61 -31.42
CA ARG A 150 30.90 11.07 -30.06
C ARG A 150 30.00 11.95 -29.18
N VAL A 151 30.10 13.28 -29.32
CA VAL A 151 29.22 14.21 -28.62
C VAL A 151 27.76 14.00 -29.05
N TYR A 152 27.48 13.98 -30.35
CA TYR A 152 26.11 13.76 -30.84
C TYR A 152 25.55 12.38 -30.48
N GLU A 153 26.37 11.32 -30.54
CA GLU A 153 25.97 9.98 -30.10
C GLU A 153 25.64 9.93 -28.59
N THR A 154 26.40 10.67 -27.77
CA THR A 154 26.14 10.77 -26.32
C THR A 154 24.81 11.47 -26.07
N ILE A 155 24.59 12.63 -26.70
CA ILE A 155 23.34 13.39 -26.56
C ILE A 155 22.14 12.54 -27.04
N LEU A 156 22.27 11.82 -28.15
CA LEU A 156 21.21 10.95 -28.65
C LEU A 156 20.86 9.83 -27.67
N ARG A 157 21.87 9.17 -27.11
CA ARG A 157 21.68 8.13 -26.09
C ARG A 157 20.98 8.71 -24.86
N ASP A 158 21.42 9.87 -24.41
CA ASP A 158 20.91 10.51 -23.21
C ASP A 158 19.49 11.04 -23.42
N LEU A 159 19.17 11.56 -24.62
CA LEU A 159 17.81 11.94 -25.04
C LEU A 159 16.85 10.75 -24.99
N ARG A 160 17.27 9.58 -25.50
CA ARG A 160 16.48 8.33 -25.43
C ARG A 160 16.28 7.84 -23.98
N ALA A 161 17.30 7.99 -23.14
CA ALA A 161 17.19 7.64 -21.73
C ALA A 161 16.22 8.59 -21.00
N TYR A 162 16.28 9.89 -21.30
CA TYR A 162 15.37 10.89 -20.77
C TYR A 162 13.93 10.64 -21.22
N ASP A 163 13.67 10.30 -22.48
CA ASP A 163 12.33 9.97 -22.98
C ASP A 163 11.69 8.84 -22.16
N SER A 164 12.42 7.74 -21.98
CA SER A 164 11.97 6.61 -21.15
C SER A 164 11.76 6.98 -19.68
N TYR A 165 12.56 7.90 -19.13
CA TYR A 165 12.45 8.38 -17.76
C TYR A 165 11.24 9.31 -17.57
N SER A 166 11.07 10.26 -18.49
CA SER A 166 10.12 11.36 -18.39
C SER A 166 8.66 10.90 -18.38
N GLY A 167 8.37 9.76 -19.02
CA GLY A 167 7.04 9.15 -19.00
C GLY A 167 6.53 8.79 -17.61
N GLY A 168 7.42 8.54 -16.64
CA GLY A 168 7.06 8.21 -15.26
C GLY A 168 6.94 9.41 -14.30
N LEU A 169 7.19 10.63 -14.76
CA LEU A 169 7.20 11.83 -13.90
C LEU A 169 5.83 12.14 -13.28
N PHE A 170 4.76 11.69 -13.91
CA PHE A 170 3.38 12.02 -13.55
C PHE A 170 2.61 10.85 -12.91
N ASP A 171 3.25 9.69 -12.73
CA ASP A 171 2.63 8.47 -12.20
C ASP A 171 1.91 8.64 -10.84
N GLU A 172 2.41 9.51 -9.98
CA GLU A 172 1.80 9.78 -8.67
C GLU A 172 0.43 10.50 -8.81
N LEU A 173 0.24 11.28 -9.88
CA LEU A 173 -1.01 12.01 -10.13
C LEU A 173 -2.15 11.09 -10.50
N ASP A 174 -1.89 10.02 -11.25
CA ASP A 174 -2.92 9.04 -11.64
C ASP A 174 -3.58 8.42 -10.39
N SER A 175 -2.77 8.14 -9.36
CA SER A 175 -3.26 7.57 -8.10
C SER A 175 -4.14 8.56 -7.34
N ILE A 176 -3.77 9.85 -7.33
CA ILE A 176 -4.55 10.92 -6.70
C ILE A 176 -5.85 11.17 -7.48
N ASP A 177 -5.80 11.17 -8.82
CA ASP A 177 -6.94 11.40 -9.71
C ASP A 177 -8.04 10.36 -9.52
N VAL A 178 -7.66 9.08 -9.39
CA VAL A 178 -8.61 8.00 -9.07
C VAL A 178 -9.35 8.28 -7.77
N GLN A 179 -8.66 8.71 -6.71
CA GLN A 179 -9.33 8.99 -5.42
C GLN A 179 -10.20 10.25 -5.48
N LEU A 180 -9.75 11.30 -6.17
CA LEU A 180 -10.53 12.51 -6.39
C LEU A 180 -11.82 12.19 -7.16
N SER A 181 -11.72 11.43 -8.25
CA SER A 181 -12.86 11.00 -9.05
C SER A 181 -13.86 10.20 -8.23
N ARG A 182 -13.40 9.26 -7.40
CA ARG A 182 -14.27 8.50 -6.47
C ARG A 182 -14.98 9.41 -5.47
N GLY A 183 -14.26 10.32 -4.81
CA GLY A 183 -14.86 11.23 -3.84
C GLY A 183 -15.85 12.20 -4.48
N LEU A 184 -15.56 12.71 -5.68
CA LEU A 184 -16.46 13.59 -6.44
C LEU A 184 -17.76 12.87 -6.82
N ALA A 185 -17.68 11.62 -7.29
CA ALA A 185 -18.85 10.82 -7.63
C ALA A 185 -19.79 10.62 -6.43
N GLN A 186 -19.23 10.52 -5.21
CA GLN A 186 -20.03 10.39 -3.98
C GLN A 186 -20.81 11.65 -3.60
N ILE A 187 -20.43 12.84 -4.10
CA ILE A 187 -21.15 14.09 -3.82
C ILE A 187 -22.52 14.10 -4.51
N GLU A 188 -22.64 13.50 -5.70
CA GLU A 188 -23.85 13.59 -6.52
C GLU A 188 -25.11 13.07 -5.83
N SER A 189 -24.97 12.08 -4.93
CA SER A 189 -26.08 11.48 -4.17
C SER A 189 -26.09 11.86 -2.69
N SER A 190 -25.38 12.92 -2.30
CA SER A 190 -25.16 13.28 -0.89
C SER A 190 -26.38 13.88 -0.19
N TRP A 191 -27.33 14.48 -0.91
CA TRP A 191 -28.51 15.10 -0.31
C TRP A 191 -29.70 14.14 -0.30
N ASP A 192 -30.27 13.88 0.89
CA ASP A 192 -31.55 13.19 1.02
C ASP A 192 -32.70 14.19 1.16
N ALA A 193 -33.43 14.39 0.06
CA ALA A 193 -34.57 15.30 0.02
C ALA A 193 -35.76 14.84 0.89
N LYS A 194 -35.87 13.54 1.22
CA LYS A 194 -36.96 13.02 2.07
C LYS A 194 -36.72 13.34 3.54
N THR A 195 -35.47 13.21 3.98
CA THR A 195 -35.09 13.46 5.38
C THR A 195 -34.56 14.87 5.61
N GLY A 196 -34.27 15.62 4.55
CA GLY A 196 -33.76 17.00 4.63
C GLY A 196 -32.35 17.08 5.23
N VAL A 197 -31.53 16.05 5.03
CA VAL A 197 -30.17 15.97 5.61
C VAL A 197 -29.16 15.46 4.59
N PHE A 198 -27.89 15.80 4.81
CA PHE A 198 -26.79 15.21 4.05
C PHE A 198 -26.46 13.80 4.56
N LYS A 199 -26.17 12.91 3.61
CA LYS A 199 -25.67 11.55 3.85
C LYS A 199 -24.17 11.52 3.67
N ILE A 200 -23.49 10.98 4.67
CA ILE A 200 -22.08 10.63 4.54
C ILE A 200 -22.01 9.24 3.88
N PRO A 201 -21.26 9.10 2.78
CA PRO A 201 -20.99 7.80 2.18
C PRO A 201 -20.41 6.83 3.21
N SER A 202 -20.81 5.56 3.15
CA SER A 202 -20.29 4.55 4.06
C SER A 202 -18.83 4.21 3.78
N ASP A 203 -18.39 4.28 2.52
CA ASP A 203 -17.01 4.07 2.12
C ASP A 203 -16.29 5.41 1.92
N LEU A 204 -15.37 5.73 2.83
CA LEU A 204 -14.49 6.91 2.75
C LEU A 204 -13.02 6.50 2.55
N THR A 205 -12.73 5.28 2.09
CA THR A 205 -11.35 4.80 1.91
C THR A 205 -10.55 5.68 0.94
N TRP A 206 -11.20 6.30 -0.06
CA TRP A 206 -10.56 7.28 -0.96
C TRP A 206 -9.99 8.49 -0.20
N ALA A 207 -10.66 8.94 0.86
CA ALA A 207 -10.20 10.05 1.69
C ALA A 207 -8.97 9.64 2.52
N ASN A 208 -8.95 8.38 2.99
CA ASN A 208 -7.78 7.83 3.68
C ASN A 208 -6.57 7.76 2.75
N TYR A 209 -6.75 7.34 1.49
CA TYR A 209 -5.66 7.36 0.49
C TYR A 209 -5.13 8.76 0.21
N LEU A 210 -6.00 9.76 0.02
CA LEU A 210 -5.57 11.15 -0.17
C LEU A 210 -4.77 11.67 1.04
N SER A 211 -5.22 11.35 2.26
CA SER A 211 -4.45 11.66 3.48
C SER A 211 -3.10 10.96 3.48
N ALA A 212 -3.06 9.67 3.16
CA ALA A 212 -1.84 8.89 3.11
C ALA A 212 -0.85 9.43 2.06
N TYR A 213 -1.31 9.83 0.87
CA TYR A 213 -0.47 10.46 -0.14
C TYR A 213 0.10 11.80 0.35
N SER A 214 -0.72 12.62 1.03
CA SER A 214 -0.26 13.87 1.62
C SER A 214 0.79 13.64 2.71
N ASP A 215 0.55 12.70 3.62
CA ASP A 215 1.43 12.46 4.78
C ASP A 215 2.76 11.79 4.39
N THR A 216 2.80 11.16 3.22
CA THR A 216 3.98 10.42 2.73
C THR A 216 4.73 11.14 1.60
N LYS A 217 4.25 12.31 1.14
CA LYS A 217 4.83 13.03 -0.02
C LYS A 217 6.32 13.33 0.16
N ASP A 218 6.70 13.79 1.35
CA ASP A 218 8.07 14.20 1.67
C ASP A 218 8.96 13.04 2.15
N MET A 219 8.43 11.81 2.25
CA MET A 219 9.21 10.66 2.68
C MET A 219 10.27 10.29 1.64
N LYS A 220 11.50 10.05 2.10
CA LYS A 220 12.63 9.61 1.26
C LYS A 220 12.68 8.08 1.18
N HIS A 221 11.60 7.50 0.69
CA HIS A 221 11.45 6.07 0.47
C HIS A 221 11.29 5.75 -1.02
N SER A 222 11.61 4.53 -1.41
CA SER A 222 11.31 4.05 -2.77
C SER A 222 9.80 4.08 -3.03
N ARG A 223 9.40 4.11 -4.31
CA ARG A 223 7.98 4.10 -4.70
C ARG A 223 7.21 2.93 -4.08
N GLN A 224 7.84 1.76 -4.02
CA GLN A 224 7.24 0.55 -3.45
C GLN A 224 7.06 0.64 -1.93
N GLU A 225 8.05 1.18 -1.21
CA GLU A 225 7.95 1.40 0.24
C GLU A 225 6.89 2.45 0.57
N LYS A 226 6.79 3.53 -0.22
CA LYS A 226 5.70 4.51 -0.08
C LYS A 226 4.34 3.86 -0.30
N ALA A 227 4.18 3.07 -1.36
CA ALA A 227 2.94 2.36 -1.66
C ALA A 227 2.54 1.41 -0.52
N PHE A 228 3.51 0.71 0.09
CA PHE A 228 3.27 -0.12 1.27
C PHE A 228 2.75 0.71 2.45
N VAL A 229 3.44 1.80 2.83
CA VAL A 229 3.02 2.67 3.93
C VAL A 229 1.64 3.26 3.68
N GLN A 230 1.39 3.75 2.46
CA GLN A 230 0.10 4.33 2.07
C GLN A 230 -1.03 3.30 2.16
N THR A 231 -0.77 2.05 1.78
CA THR A 231 -1.72 0.95 1.90
C THR A 231 -2.02 0.61 3.36
N MET A 232 -0.99 0.55 4.21
CA MET A 232 -1.17 0.34 5.66
C MET A 232 -2.07 1.42 6.27
N MET A 233 -1.90 2.68 5.85
CA MET A 233 -2.72 3.78 6.32
C MET A 233 -4.16 3.71 5.79
N ALA A 234 -4.33 3.45 4.49
CA ALA A 234 -5.63 3.58 3.86
C ALA A 234 -6.56 2.38 4.08
N GLU A 235 -6.01 1.15 4.07
CA GLU A 235 -6.80 -0.08 4.11
C GLU A 235 -6.99 -0.64 5.53
N TYR A 236 -6.20 -0.18 6.49
CA TYR A 236 -6.27 -0.61 7.89
C TYR A 236 -6.44 0.54 8.89
N GLY A 237 -6.38 1.80 8.41
CA GLY A 237 -6.57 2.99 9.23
C GLY A 237 -5.37 3.36 10.11
N PHE A 238 -4.19 2.76 9.89
CA PHE A 238 -2.97 3.12 10.63
C PHE A 238 -2.57 4.58 10.40
N ASP A 239 -2.03 5.23 11.42
CA ASP A 239 -1.39 6.54 11.23
C ASP A 239 -0.01 6.37 10.59
N ALA A 240 0.56 7.47 10.11
CA ALA A 240 1.87 7.46 9.45
C ALA A 240 2.98 6.90 10.37
N GLU A 241 2.91 7.16 11.68
CA GLU A 241 3.87 6.61 12.66
C GLU A 241 3.80 5.07 12.68
N THR A 242 2.62 4.50 12.85
CA THR A 242 2.43 3.04 12.92
C THR A 242 2.78 2.37 11.59
N ALA A 243 2.35 2.95 10.45
CA ALA A 243 2.66 2.43 9.13
C ALA A 243 4.18 2.46 8.83
N GLN A 244 4.89 3.51 9.26
CA GLN A 244 6.34 3.61 9.13
C GLN A 244 7.07 2.61 10.05
N GLN A 245 6.53 2.35 11.25
CA GLN A 245 7.06 1.30 12.13
C GLN A 245 6.93 -0.08 11.48
N LEU A 246 5.80 -0.39 10.81
CA LEU A 246 5.65 -1.62 10.03
C LEU A 246 6.69 -1.74 8.91
N LEU A 247 6.92 -0.66 8.16
CA LEU A 247 7.98 -0.62 7.14
C LEU A 247 9.36 -0.84 7.78
N THR A 248 9.62 -0.28 8.95
CA THR A 248 10.87 -0.46 9.69
C THR A 248 11.09 -1.93 10.08
N ILE A 249 10.04 -2.63 10.55
CA ILE A 249 10.09 -4.06 10.84
C ILE A 249 10.46 -4.85 9.57
N LYS A 250 9.83 -4.54 8.44
CA LYS A 250 10.14 -5.18 7.15
C LYS A 250 11.59 -4.98 6.74
N GLN A 251 12.09 -3.74 6.74
CA GLN A 251 13.49 -3.44 6.44
C GLN A 251 14.45 -4.13 7.44
N GLY A 252 14.03 -4.28 8.70
CA GLY A 252 14.73 -5.07 9.70
C GLY A 252 14.91 -6.52 9.32
N ILE A 253 13.86 -7.13 8.80
CA ILE A 253 13.86 -8.51 8.32
C ILE A 253 14.77 -8.64 7.10
N ASP A 254 14.73 -7.69 6.16
CA ASP A 254 15.64 -7.67 5.01
C ASP A 254 17.11 -7.61 5.44
N ARG A 255 17.43 -6.78 6.44
CA ARG A 255 18.79 -6.69 7.02
C ARG A 255 19.21 -7.96 7.77
N LYS A 256 18.29 -8.58 8.52
CA LYS A 256 18.55 -9.78 9.32
C LYS A 256 18.68 -11.03 8.45
N PHE A 257 17.96 -11.10 7.34
CA PHE A 257 17.90 -12.25 6.44
C PHE A 257 18.28 -11.91 4.98
N PRO A 258 19.50 -11.36 4.75
CA PRO A 258 19.87 -10.80 3.44
C PRO A 258 20.02 -11.86 2.34
N THR A 259 20.32 -13.10 2.71
CA THR A 259 20.49 -14.23 1.76
C THR A 259 19.25 -15.10 1.61
N SER A 260 18.18 -14.82 2.36
CA SER A 260 16.94 -15.60 2.26
C SER A 260 16.12 -15.21 1.03
N SER A 261 15.18 -16.05 0.63
CA SER A 261 14.25 -15.71 -0.44
C SER A 261 13.29 -14.59 -0.01
N GLN A 262 12.74 -13.85 -0.97
CA GLN A 262 11.73 -12.82 -0.68
C GLN A 262 10.51 -13.43 0.02
N GLY A 263 10.00 -14.57 -0.46
CA GLY A 263 8.86 -15.25 0.18
C GLY A 263 9.11 -15.68 1.63
N PHE A 264 10.34 -16.05 1.99
CA PHE A 264 10.68 -16.30 3.39
C PHE A 264 10.62 -15.02 4.23
N ARG A 265 11.16 -13.91 3.73
CA ARG A 265 11.12 -12.63 4.44
C ARG A 265 9.69 -12.11 4.59
N ASP A 266 8.86 -12.28 3.58
CA ASP A 266 7.44 -11.94 3.60
C ASP A 266 6.68 -12.78 4.64
N TYR A 267 6.93 -14.10 4.68
CA TYR A 267 6.41 -14.98 5.74
C TYR A 267 6.83 -14.51 7.14
N ILE A 268 8.12 -14.19 7.36
CA ILE A 268 8.60 -13.72 8.66
C ILE A 268 7.92 -12.42 9.05
N PHE A 269 7.74 -11.49 8.12
CA PHE A 269 7.02 -10.23 8.38
C PHE A 269 5.61 -10.51 8.88
N LEU A 270 4.83 -11.27 8.10
CA LEU A 270 3.44 -11.63 8.41
C LEU A 270 3.33 -12.37 9.75
N ARG A 271 4.23 -13.33 10.00
CA ARG A 271 4.24 -14.09 11.26
C ARG A 271 4.56 -13.22 12.47
N VAL A 272 5.52 -12.30 12.33
CA VAL A 272 5.97 -11.39 13.40
C VAL A 272 4.88 -10.37 13.75
N VAL A 273 4.21 -9.76 12.76
CA VAL A 273 3.13 -8.79 13.05
C VAL A 273 1.85 -9.49 13.51
N GLY A 274 1.51 -10.66 12.95
CA GLY A 274 0.37 -11.47 13.42
C GLY A 274 0.51 -11.94 14.86
N ALA A 275 1.76 -12.14 15.35
CA ALA A 275 2.05 -12.47 16.74
C ALA A 275 1.61 -11.39 17.75
N ALA A 276 1.25 -10.19 17.30
CA ALA A 276 0.73 -9.15 18.19
C ALA A 276 -0.57 -9.59 18.87
N TYR A 277 -1.43 -10.33 18.17
CA TYR A 277 -2.69 -10.85 18.70
C TYR A 277 -2.73 -12.38 18.75
N TYR A 278 -2.19 -13.04 17.73
CA TYR A 278 -2.20 -14.50 17.59
C TYR A 278 -0.88 -15.11 18.06
N ASP A 279 -0.77 -15.25 19.39
CA ASP A 279 0.38 -15.83 20.07
C ASP A 279 0.05 -17.17 20.77
N GLY A 280 1.05 -17.78 21.40
CA GLY A 280 0.89 -19.02 22.16
C GLY A 280 1.08 -20.30 21.35
N PHE A 281 0.94 -21.44 22.04
CA PHE A 281 1.30 -22.76 21.50
C PHE A 281 0.51 -23.12 20.24
N GLN A 282 -0.81 -22.89 20.21
CA GLN A 282 -1.66 -23.21 19.07
C GLN A 282 -1.20 -22.50 17.79
N TRP A 283 -0.91 -21.19 17.87
CA TRP A 283 -0.45 -20.42 16.72
C TRP A 283 1.00 -20.67 16.37
N ASN A 284 1.84 -21.06 17.33
CA ASN A 284 3.18 -21.56 17.03
C ASN A 284 3.16 -22.87 16.24
N GLU A 285 2.24 -23.78 16.57
CA GLU A 285 2.04 -25.02 15.82
C GLU A 285 1.34 -24.81 14.47
N THR A 286 0.59 -23.72 14.30
CA THR A 286 -0.15 -23.42 13.06
C THR A 286 0.68 -22.54 12.12
N ALA A 287 1.06 -21.34 12.55
CA ALA A 287 1.79 -20.37 11.73
C ALA A 287 3.33 -20.50 11.85
N GLY A 288 3.84 -21.39 12.70
CA GLY A 288 5.27 -21.63 12.90
C GLY A 288 5.87 -20.92 14.11
N HIS A 289 6.96 -21.46 14.64
CA HIS A 289 7.61 -20.97 15.87
C HIS A 289 8.62 -19.86 15.60
N LEU A 290 8.41 -18.67 16.19
CA LEU A 290 9.33 -17.54 16.09
C LEU A 290 10.68 -17.79 16.77
N LYS A 291 10.74 -18.67 17.79
CA LYS A 291 11.98 -19.10 18.46
C LYS A 291 13.04 -19.66 17.51
N THR A 292 12.64 -20.09 16.32
CA THR A 292 13.54 -20.58 15.27
C THR A 292 14.43 -19.45 14.72
N TYR A 293 13.92 -18.22 14.75
CA TYR A 293 14.52 -17.06 14.09
C TYR A 293 14.93 -15.96 15.07
N PHE A 294 14.24 -15.87 16.21
CA PHE A 294 14.42 -14.86 17.23
C PHE A 294 14.53 -15.50 18.61
N TYR A 295 15.76 -15.63 19.09
CA TYR A 295 16.03 -16.29 20.37
C TYR A 295 17.23 -15.72 21.11
N ASN A 296 17.24 -15.95 22.42
CA ASN A 296 18.41 -15.77 23.27
C ASN A 296 19.03 -17.15 23.57
N VAL A 297 20.36 -17.24 23.48
CA VAL A 297 21.10 -18.43 23.93
C VAL A 297 21.44 -18.26 25.40
N THR A 298 20.95 -19.17 26.24
CA THR A 298 21.31 -19.23 27.66
C THR A 298 22.26 -20.40 27.89
N VAL A 299 23.32 -20.16 28.68
CA VAL A 299 24.25 -21.22 29.09
C VAL A 299 23.49 -22.16 30.02
N GLY A 300 23.27 -23.40 29.58
CA GLY A 300 22.58 -24.39 30.39
C GLY A 300 23.48 -24.99 31.46
N SER A 301 22.88 -25.82 32.32
CA SER A 301 23.50 -26.46 33.49
C SER A 301 24.95 -26.92 33.25
N SER A 302 25.83 -26.53 34.18
CA SER A 302 27.24 -26.96 34.26
C SER A 302 27.44 -28.48 34.32
N ILE A 303 26.35 -29.24 34.53
CA ILE A 303 26.34 -30.70 34.59
C ILE A 303 26.13 -31.34 33.20
N THR A 304 25.39 -30.67 32.30
CA THR A 304 25.00 -31.26 30.99
C THR A 304 25.68 -30.61 29.79
N GLY A 305 26.23 -29.40 29.95
CA GLY A 305 26.91 -28.67 28.87
C GLY A 305 26.01 -28.23 27.70
N LYS A 306 24.70 -28.44 27.78
CA LYS A 306 23.75 -28.12 26.69
C LYS A 306 23.19 -26.70 26.87
N SER A 307 23.40 -25.83 25.89
CA SER A 307 22.76 -24.51 25.82
C SER A 307 21.24 -24.64 25.64
N ARG A 308 20.48 -23.68 26.19
CA ARG A 308 19.03 -23.59 25.98
C ARG A 308 18.70 -22.34 25.17
N THR A 309 17.85 -22.52 24.18
CA THR A 309 17.31 -21.46 23.34
C THR A 309 15.97 -21.00 23.92
N VAL A 310 15.84 -19.71 24.21
CA VAL A 310 14.59 -19.10 24.71
C VAL A 310 14.07 -18.13 23.65
N GLU A 311 12.79 -18.26 23.30
CA GLU A 311 12.12 -17.34 22.36
C GLU A 311 12.20 -15.90 22.88
N LYS A 312 12.52 -14.95 21.99
CA LYS A 312 12.46 -13.53 22.36
C LYS A 312 11.01 -13.08 22.47
N PRO A 313 10.63 -12.31 23.51
CA PRO A 313 9.34 -11.64 23.55
C PRO A 313 9.15 -10.75 22.32
N LEU A 314 7.91 -10.59 21.84
CA LEU A 314 7.61 -9.79 20.64
C LEU A 314 8.20 -8.37 20.70
N LEU A 315 8.18 -7.75 21.87
CA LEU A 315 8.80 -6.45 22.13
C LEU A 315 10.30 -6.44 21.77
N GLU A 316 11.03 -7.47 22.16
CA GLU A 316 12.46 -7.61 21.86
C GLU A 316 12.70 -7.97 20.39
N ILE A 317 11.77 -8.68 19.75
CA ILE A 317 11.80 -8.93 18.30
C ILE A 317 11.68 -7.61 17.54
N PHE A 318 10.71 -6.75 17.89
CA PHE A 318 10.54 -5.45 17.24
C PHE A 318 11.76 -4.54 17.42
N LYS A 319 12.37 -4.55 18.62
CA LYS A 319 13.63 -3.85 18.88
C LYS A 319 14.77 -4.35 18.00
N GLU A 320 14.93 -5.67 17.91
CA GLU A 320 15.95 -6.30 17.06
C GLU A 320 15.76 -5.97 15.57
N LEU A 321 14.51 -5.82 15.12
CA LEU A 321 14.17 -5.48 13.73
C LEU A 321 14.27 -3.98 13.43
N GLY A 322 14.42 -3.12 14.45
CA GLY A 322 14.80 -1.72 14.25
C GLY A 322 13.97 -0.68 15.00
N ILE A 323 12.93 -1.08 15.73
CA ILE A 323 12.18 -0.18 16.61
C ILE A 323 12.95 0.00 17.91
N LYS A 324 13.96 0.89 17.89
CA LYS A 324 14.97 0.98 18.96
C LYS A 324 14.39 1.29 20.33
N GLU A 325 13.43 2.22 20.38
CA GLU A 325 12.82 2.66 21.63
C GLU A 325 11.75 1.67 22.10
N GLU A 326 11.83 1.28 23.36
CA GLU A 326 10.89 0.33 23.96
C GLU A 326 9.45 0.87 23.94
N THR A 327 9.27 2.17 24.14
CA THR A 327 7.97 2.84 24.08
C THR A 327 7.34 2.73 22.70
N ASP A 328 8.13 2.88 21.64
CA ASP A 328 7.63 2.80 20.27
C ASP A 328 7.26 1.36 19.89
N ALA A 329 8.05 0.39 20.35
CA ALA A 329 7.72 -1.03 20.18
C ALA A 329 6.42 -1.40 20.95
N LYS A 330 6.22 -0.85 22.16
CA LYS A 330 4.95 -1.00 22.92
C LYS A 330 3.77 -0.35 22.19
N LYS A 331 3.93 0.86 21.65
CA LYS A 331 2.91 1.54 20.86
C LYS A 331 2.53 0.72 19.62
N LEU A 332 3.50 0.16 18.89
CA LEU A 332 3.23 -0.67 17.71
C LEU A 332 2.39 -1.89 18.10
N ILE A 333 2.80 -2.65 19.12
CA ILE A 333 2.05 -3.82 19.61
C ILE A 333 0.63 -3.41 20.02
N TYR A 334 0.47 -2.29 20.72
CA TYR A 334 -0.83 -1.81 21.17
C TYR A 334 -1.72 -1.36 20.01
N ASN A 335 -1.19 -0.64 19.03
CA ASN A 335 -1.96 -0.22 17.86
C ASN A 335 -2.36 -1.41 16.98
N LEU A 336 -1.52 -2.44 16.85
CA LEU A 336 -1.87 -3.68 16.16
C LEU A 336 -3.06 -4.39 16.82
N ARG A 337 -3.03 -4.52 18.16
CA ARG A 337 -4.13 -5.10 18.93
C ARG A 337 -5.40 -4.24 18.88
N LEU A 338 -5.23 -2.93 18.94
CA LEU A 338 -6.36 -2.01 18.89
C LEU A 338 -7.02 -2.01 17.51
N GLN A 339 -6.23 -2.12 16.43
CA GLN A 339 -6.76 -2.25 15.08
C GLN A 339 -7.51 -3.57 14.90
N HIS A 340 -6.93 -4.69 15.35
CA HIS A 340 -7.62 -6.00 15.41
C HIS A 340 -8.99 -5.89 16.08
N GLU A 341 -9.05 -5.32 17.29
CA GLU A 341 -10.31 -5.22 18.02
C GLU A 341 -11.32 -4.26 17.35
N MET A 342 -10.85 -3.13 16.81
CA MET A 342 -11.73 -2.09 16.29
C MET A 342 -12.13 -2.31 14.82
N ALA A 343 -11.46 -3.20 14.09
CA ALA A 343 -11.59 -3.35 12.65
C ALA A 343 -13.04 -3.58 12.21
N GLY A 344 -13.80 -4.42 12.91
CA GLY A 344 -15.19 -4.76 12.57
C GLY A 344 -16.22 -3.65 12.77
N GLY A 345 -15.87 -2.57 13.47
CA GLY A 345 -16.76 -1.41 13.67
C GLY A 345 -17.82 -1.55 14.76
N ASP A 346 -17.75 -2.58 15.60
CA ASP A 346 -18.72 -2.83 16.68
C ASP A 346 -18.41 -2.06 17.98
N TYR A 347 -17.23 -1.46 18.08
CA TYR A 347 -16.81 -0.73 19.27
C TYR A 347 -17.50 0.64 19.41
N LYS A 348 -17.76 1.03 20.66
CA LYS A 348 -18.44 2.28 21.01
C LYS A 348 -17.46 3.43 21.27
N LYS A 349 -17.96 4.67 21.16
CA LYS A 349 -17.18 5.86 21.55
C LYS A 349 -16.89 5.86 23.05
N ALA A 350 -15.77 6.45 23.45
CA ALA A 350 -15.26 6.44 24.83
C ALA A 350 -16.33 6.87 25.86
N LYS A 351 -17.09 7.93 25.58
CA LYS A 351 -18.19 8.42 26.44
C LYS A 351 -19.28 7.35 26.67
N GLN A 352 -19.64 6.59 25.64
CA GLN A 352 -20.64 5.54 25.75
C GLN A 352 -20.09 4.34 26.52
N ILE A 353 -18.84 3.94 26.27
CA ILE A 353 -18.19 2.88 27.05
C ILE A 353 -18.14 3.29 28.53
N LYS A 354 -17.72 4.50 28.85
CA LYS A 354 -17.70 5.03 30.22
C LYS A 354 -19.05 4.97 30.91
N GLN A 355 -20.14 5.14 30.15
CA GLN A 355 -21.51 5.10 30.67
C GLN A 355 -22.04 3.68 30.87
N PHE A 356 -21.79 2.76 29.93
CA PHE A 356 -22.43 1.44 29.89
C PHE A 356 -21.51 0.29 30.33
N ASP A 357 -20.19 0.47 30.25
CA ASP A 357 -19.16 -0.50 30.67
C ASP A 357 -17.92 0.23 31.22
N TYR A 358 -18.09 0.84 32.41
CA TYR A 358 -17.02 1.58 33.07
C TYR A 358 -15.78 0.72 33.37
N LYS A 359 -15.96 -0.58 33.65
CA LYS A 359 -14.83 -1.50 33.95
C LYS A 359 -13.95 -1.70 32.72
N PHE A 360 -14.56 -1.90 31.55
CA PHE A 360 -13.80 -1.95 30.31
C PHE A 360 -13.10 -0.62 30.02
N TYR A 361 -13.81 0.51 30.15
CA TYR A 361 -13.23 1.84 29.96
C TYR A 361 -12.00 2.07 30.85
N GLU A 362 -12.10 1.75 32.13
CA GLU A 362 -11.00 1.91 33.09
C GLU A 362 -9.80 1.04 32.74
N LYS A 363 -10.01 -0.23 32.36
CA LYS A 363 -8.93 -1.13 31.91
C LYS A 363 -8.24 -0.65 30.64
N ALA A 364 -9.04 -0.21 29.65
CA ALA A 364 -8.52 0.33 28.40
C ALA A 364 -7.69 1.60 28.64
N LYS A 365 -8.20 2.50 29.50
CA LYS A 365 -7.49 3.72 29.90
C LYS A 365 -6.18 3.42 30.65
N ILE A 366 -6.18 2.51 31.63
CA ILE A 366 -4.95 2.13 32.35
C ILE A 366 -3.90 1.57 31.38
N THR A 367 -4.33 0.75 30.43
CA THR A 367 -3.43 0.19 29.41
C THR A 367 -2.84 1.30 28.54
N TYR A 368 -3.68 2.22 28.07
CA TYR A 368 -3.26 3.41 27.33
C TYR A 368 -2.27 4.28 28.12
N ASP A 369 -2.60 4.63 29.37
CA ASP A 369 -1.76 5.48 30.24
C ASP A 369 -0.38 4.83 30.48
N SER A 370 -0.31 3.50 30.52
CA SER A 370 0.96 2.77 30.67
C SER A 370 1.88 2.83 29.44
N ILE A 371 1.34 3.20 28.28
CA ILE A 371 2.06 3.22 26.98
C ILE A 371 2.32 4.66 26.51
N TYR A 372 1.31 5.53 26.61
CA TYR A 372 1.35 6.91 26.12
C TYR A 372 1.57 7.95 27.22
N GLY A 373 1.48 7.55 28.50
CA GLY A 373 1.55 8.45 29.64
C GLY A 373 0.20 9.09 29.97
N SER A 374 0.02 9.45 31.24
CA SER A 374 -1.27 9.91 31.81
C SER A 374 -1.67 11.36 31.46
N SER A 375 -0.81 12.12 30.78
CA SER A 375 -1.10 13.50 30.37
C SER A 375 -1.89 13.61 29.07
N ALA A 376 -2.05 12.50 28.34
CA ALA A 376 -2.70 12.49 27.04
C ALA A 376 -4.20 12.16 27.15
N ASP A 377 -5.03 12.76 26.31
CA ASP A 377 -6.49 12.57 26.34
C ASP A 377 -6.88 11.20 25.74
N PHE A 378 -7.15 10.23 26.62
CA PHE A 378 -7.60 8.90 26.25
C PHE A 378 -8.90 8.91 25.43
N ASP A 379 -9.87 9.76 25.77
CA ASP A 379 -11.17 9.77 25.07
C ASP A 379 -10.96 10.24 23.62
N GLN A 380 -10.13 11.27 23.43
CA GLN A 380 -9.77 11.76 22.11
C GLN A 380 -8.98 10.70 21.32
N PHE A 381 -7.97 10.09 21.94
CA PHE A 381 -7.16 9.03 21.32
C PHE A 381 -8.06 7.87 20.88
N TRP A 382 -8.87 7.33 21.79
CA TRP A 382 -9.76 6.20 21.54
C TRP A 382 -10.73 6.49 20.39
N ASN A 383 -11.40 7.64 20.42
CA ASN A 383 -12.37 7.99 19.39
C ASN A 383 -11.70 8.21 18.02
N THR A 384 -10.47 8.73 18.00
CA THR A 384 -9.69 8.92 16.78
C THR A 384 -9.29 7.57 16.19
N LYS A 385 -8.73 6.67 17.01
CA LYS A 385 -8.35 5.32 16.59
C LYS A 385 -9.56 4.48 16.18
N LEU A 386 -10.65 4.54 16.93
CA LEU A 386 -11.89 3.87 16.58
C LEU A 386 -12.39 4.33 15.21
N LYS A 387 -12.45 5.64 14.96
CA LYS A 387 -12.89 6.16 13.66
C LYS A 387 -11.98 5.67 12.53
N ALA A 388 -10.66 5.69 12.73
CA ALA A 388 -9.70 5.28 11.72
C ALA A 388 -9.73 3.76 11.47
N TYR A 389 -9.54 2.95 12.51
CA TYR A 389 -9.41 1.49 12.41
C TYR A 389 -10.70 0.78 12.01
N SER A 390 -11.88 1.36 12.28
CA SER A 390 -13.17 0.79 11.87
C SER A 390 -13.68 1.27 10.51
N ASN A 391 -12.91 2.06 9.75
CA ASN A 391 -13.40 2.77 8.57
C ASN A 391 -14.70 3.55 8.85
N ASN A 392 -14.70 4.36 9.92
CA ASN A 392 -15.87 5.08 10.40
C ASN A 392 -17.10 4.17 10.65
N GLY A 393 -16.87 2.94 11.12
CA GLY A 393 -17.87 1.92 11.39
C GLY A 393 -18.26 1.04 10.19
N ALA A 394 -17.69 1.27 9.00
CA ALA A 394 -17.96 0.44 7.81
C ALA A 394 -17.11 -0.84 7.74
N GLY A 395 -16.10 -0.96 8.59
CA GLY A 395 -15.19 -2.09 8.68
C GLY A 395 -13.92 -1.92 7.82
N HIS A 396 -12.74 -2.12 8.40
CA HIS A 396 -11.50 -2.43 7.67
C HIS A 396 -11.19 -3.92 7.78
N ALA A 397 -10.29 -4.46 6.95
CA ALA A 397 -9.75 -5.78 7.20
C ALA A 397 -9.01 -5.80 8.54
N ASP A 398 -9.16 -6.88 9.31
CA ASP A 398 -8.31 -7.10 10.48
C ASP A 398 -6.89 -7.44 10.02
N PHE A 399 -5.94 -6.56 10.32
CA PHE A 399 -4.57 -6.68 9.84
C PHE A 399 -3.84 -7.87 10.48
N THR A 400 -4.05 -8.11 11.77
CA THR A 400 -3.34 -9.21 12.47
C THR A 400 -3.94 -10.56 12.15
N HIS A 401 -5.26 -10.63 11.95
CA HIS A 401 -5.95 -11.81 11.42
C HIS A 401 -5.39 -12.13 10.04
N GLN A 402 -5.49 -11.20 9.09
CA GLN A 402 -4.97 -11.38 7.74
C GLN A 402 -3.49 -11.82 7.76
N SER A 403 -2.68 -11.18 8.60
CA SER A 403 -1.26 -11.50 8.71
C SER A 403 -1.02 -12.92 9.21
N ILE A 404 -1.75 -13.41 10.23
CA ILE A 404 -1.54 -14.77 10.74
C ILE A 404 -2.08 -15.83 9.77
N THR A 405 -3.18 -15.54 9.08
CA THR A 405 -3.76 -16.39 8.04
C THR A 405 -2.77 -16.55 6.89
N MET A 406 -2.26 -15.44 6.34
CA MET A 406 -1.23 -15.49 5.30
C MET A 406 0.07 -16.16 5.79
N ALA A 407 0.51 -15.90 7.02
CA ALA A 407 1.68 -16.56 7.60
C ALA A 407 1.50 -18.09 7.66
N THR A 408 0.31 -18.57 8.01
CA THR A 408 -0.03 -20.00 8.01
C THR A 408 0.06 -20.60 6.60
N HIS A 409 -0.41 -19.87 5.58
CA HIS A 409 -0.31 -20.30 4.18
C HIS A 409 1.14 -20.40 3.69
N LEU A 410 1.97 -19.43 4.06
CA LEU A 410 3.37 -19.31 3.60
C LEU A 410 4.38 -20.07 4.46
N ASN A 411 3.96 -20.61 5.60
CA ASN A 411 4.85 -21.27 6.53
C ASN A 411 5.67 -22.37 5.83
N PRO A 412 7.03 -22.32 5.89
CA PRO A 412 7.90 -23.22 5.14
C PRO A 412 8.05 -24.62 5.76
N ASN A 413 7.60 -24.84 7.00
CA ASN A 413 7.79 -26.13 7.67
C ASN A 413 7.01 -27.26 6.97
N GLN A 414 7.64 -28.41 6.74
CA GLN A 414 7.06 -29.50 5.94
C GLN A 414 6.00 -30.33 6.67
N VAL A 415 6.05 -30.42 8.00
CA VAL A 415 5.09 -31.16 8.83
C VAL A 415 4.86 -30.42 10.15
N GLN A 416 3.61 -30.11 10.45
CA GLN A 416 3.15 -29.58 11.73
C GLN A 416 2.21 -30.57 12.42
N LEU A 417 2.06 -30.46 13.75
CA LEU A 417 1.09 -31.26 14.49
C LEU A 417 -0.34 -31.05 14.00
N SER A 418 -0.67 -29.83 13.55
CA SER A 418 -1.94 -29.49 12.90
C SER A 418 -2.18 -30.28 11.60
N ASP A 419 -1.14 -30.62 10.85
CA ASP A 419 -1.26 -31.39 9.60
C ASP A 419 -1.72 -32.84 9.83
N VAL A 420 -1.46 -33.39 11.02
CA VAL A 420 -1.83 -34.77 11.39
C VAL A 420 -3.34 -34.92 11.65
N TYR A 421 -4.03 -33.84 11.99
CA TYR A 421 -5.46 -33.85 12.33
C TYR A 421 -6.41 -33.51 11.17
N GLY A 422 -5.90 -33.10 10.01
CA GLY A 422 -6.76 -32.72 8.88
C GLY A 422 -6.10 -32.36 7.55
N GLY A 423 -4.77 -32.48 7.42
CA GLY A 423 -4.05 -32.13 6.19
C GLY A 423 -3.77 -30.63 6.02
N ARG A 424 -2.69 -30.30 5.30
CA ARG A 424 -2.14 -28.93 5.26
C ARG A 424 -3.02 -27.89 4.55
N GLU A 425 -3.71 -28.30 3.49
CA GLU A 425 -4.64 -27.40 2.78
C GLU A 425 -5.83 -27.03 3.67
N HIS A 426 -6.30 -27.97 4.48
CA HIS A 426 -7.33 -27.72 5.48
C HIS A 426 -6.82 -26.77 6.57
N VAL A 427 -5.61 -26.94 7.12
CA VAL A 427 -5.04 -26.00 8.11
C VAL A 427 -4.98 -24.56 7.60
N ARG A 428 -4.70 -24.38 6.31
CA ARG A 428 -4.66 -23.06 5.66
C ARG A 428 -6.03 -22.39 5.61
N ASP A 429 -7.04 -23.11 5.14
CA ASP A 429 -8.40 -22.56 5.06
C ASP A 429 -9.03 -22.42 6.46
N LEU A 430 -8.74 -23.35 7.37
CA LEU A 430 -9.14 -23.29 8.79
C LEU A 430 -8.54 -22.11 9.55
N SER A 431 -7.39 -21.59 9.12
CA SER A 431 -6.79 -20.40 9.72
C SER A 431 -7.44 -19.09 9.27
N GLY A 432 -8.35 -19.13 8.29
CA GLY A 432 -9.12 -17.98 7.82
C GLY A 432 -10.58 -18.36 7.56
N TRP A 433 -11.09 -18.12 6.34
CA TRP A 433 -12.52 -18.21 6.01
C TRP A 433 -13.21 -19.49 6.46
N GLU A 434 -12.56 -20.67 6.39
CA GLU A 434 -13.19 -21.91 6.83
C GLU A 434 -13.32 -21.92 8.36
N GLY A 435 -12.30 -21.48 9.10
CA GLY A 435 -12.36 -21.37 10.55
C GLY A 435 -13.43 -20.42 11.06
N ASP A 436 -13.65 -19.32 10.35
CA ASP A 436 -14.58 -18.26 10.75
C ASP A 436 -16.03 -18.53 10.32
N THR A 437 -16.22 -19.35 9.28
CA THR A 437 -17.55 -19.73 8.77
C THR A 437 -18.04 -21.10 9.23
N THR A 438 -17.20 -21.89 9.91
CA THR A 438 -17.52 -23.28 10.29
C THR A 438 -17.15 -23.60 11.74
N PHE A 439 -17.60 -24.76 12.23
CA PHE A 439 -17.13 -25.34 13.50
C PHE A 439 -15.88 -26.21 13.31
N ASN A 440 -15.26 -26.22 12.12
CA ASN A 440 -14.20 -27.16 11.79
C ASN A 440 -12.89 -26.84 12.54
N ALA A 441 -12.64 -25.57 12.86
CA ALA A 441 -11.45 -25.15 13.61
C ALA A 441 -11.62 -25.28 15.12
N THR A 442 -12.80 -24.96 15.66
CA THR A 442 -13.10 -24.98 17.10
C THR A 442 -14.59 -25.22 17.36
N ASP A 443 -14.94 -25.64 18.58
CA ASP A 443 -16.35 -25.71 19.02
C ASP A 443 -17.03 -24.33 19.20
N LYS A 444 -16.32 -23.22 18.91
CA LYS A 444 -16.90 -21.89 18.98
C LYS A 444 -17.84 -21.69 17.80
N LYS A 445 -18.91 -20.92 18.05
CA LYS A 445 -19.84 -20.52 17.01
C LYS A 445 -19.10 -19.75 15.90
N PRO A 446 -19.34 -20.08 14.61
CA PRO A 446 -18.87 -19.30 13.47
C PRO A 446 -19.12 -17.81 13.66
N SER A 447 -18.09 -17.01 13.39
CA SER A 447 -18.07 -15.56 13.53
C SER A 447 -17.22 -15.00 12.41
N ILE A 448 -17.86 -14.32 11.46
CA ILE A 448 -17.19 -13.63 10.37
C ILE A 448 -17.78 -12.22 10.28
N GLY A 449 -17.12 -11.29 10.95
CA GLY A 449 -17.43 -9.85 10.88
C GLY A 449 -17.04 -9.27 9.51
N GLU A 450 -17.29 -7.98 9.30
CA GLU A 450 -16.84 -7.31 8.06
C GLU A 450 -15.31 -7.26 7.97
N ASP A 451 -14.64 -7.23 9.12
CA ASP A 451 -13.20 -7.27 9.29
C ASP A 451 -12.59 -8.61 8.94
N ASP A 452 -13.09 -9.69 9.53
CA ASP A 452 -12.66 -11.05 9.21
C ASP A 452 -13.03 -11.40 7.76
N TYR A 453 -14.22 -11.01 7.28
CA TYR A 453 -14.63 -11.17 5.88
C TYR A 453 -13.60 -10.61 4.91
N LYS A 454 -13.14 -9.38 5.14
CA LYS A 454 -12.11 -8.76 4.29
C LYS A 454 -10.76 -9.44 4.49
N ALA A 455 -10.33 -9.66 5.74
CA ALA A 455 -9.05 -10.29 6.06
C ALA A 455 -8.90 -11.67 5.40
N ASP A 456 -9.96 -12.47 5.41
CA ASP A 456 -10.01 -13.82 4.86
C ASP A 456 -9.93 -13.86 3.34
N LEU A 457 -10.82 -13.13 2.66
CA LEU A 457 -10.85 -13.08 1.20
C LEU A 457 -9.55 -12.47 0.68
N ASP A 458 -9.09 -11.39 1.32
CA ASP A 458 -7.88 -10.69 0.91
C ASP A 458 -6.65 -11.56 1.16
N SER A 459 -6.59 -12.34 2.25
CA SER A 459 -5.51 -13.31 2.48
C SER A 459 -5.38 -14.29 1.31
N VAL A 460 -6.48 -14.89 0.88
CA VAL A 460 -6.49 -15.85 -0.24
C VAL A 460 -6.04 -15.19 -1.54
N ASN A 461 -6.54 -13.98 -1.83
CA ASN A 461 -6.19 -13.23 -3.04
C ASN A 461 -4.71 -12.84 -3.08
N LEU A 462 -4.21 -12.29 -1.97
CA LEU A 462 -2.81 -11.89 -1.85
C LEU A 462 -1.87 -13.09 -1.98
N ILE A 463 -2.21 -14.22 -1.35
CA ILE A 463 -1.45 -15.47 -1.51
C ILE A 463 -1.49 -15.94 -2.97
N GLY A 464 -2.64 -15.89 -3.65
CA GLY A 464 -2.77 -16.23 -5.07
C GLY A 464 -1.87 -15.37 -5.96
N ARG A 465 -1.76 -14.06 -5.67
CA ARG A 465 -0.83 -13.15 -6.36
C ARG A 465 0.64 -13.45 -6.06
N MET A 466 0.98 -13.76 -4.80
CA MET A 466 2.34 -14.13 -4.41
C MET A 466 2.78 -15.46 -5.07
N GLN A 467 1.88 -16.43 -5.20
CA GLN A 467 2.13 -17.69 -5.92
C GLN A 467 2.43 -17.47 -7.41
N LYS A 468 1.92 -16.37 -7.99
CA LYS A 468 2.23 -15.94 -9.37
C LYS A 468 3.55 -15.17 -9.48
N GLY A 469 4.33 -15.06 -8.40
CA GLY A 469 5.70 -14.52 -8.39
C GLY A 469 5.85 -13.10 -7.82
N GLN A 470 4.78 -12.49 -7.33
CA GLN A 470 4.85 -11.19 -6.67
C GLN A 470 5.41 -11.32 -5.25
N SER A 471 6.18 -10.32 -4.78
CA SER A 471 6.44 -10.16 -3.34
C SER A 471 5.19 -9.70 -2.61
N TYR A 472 5.16 -9.82 -1.28
CA TYR A 472 4.02 -9.33 -0.49
C TYR A 472 3.71 -7.85 -0.76
N ASP A 473 4.71 -6.98 -0.83
CA ASP A 473 4.50 -5.55 -1.10
C ASP A 473 3.89 -5.29 -2.49
N GLN A 474 4.30 -6.09 -3.48
CA GLN A 474 3.74 -6.00 -4.83
C GLN A 474 2.31 -6.53 -4.86
N ALA A 475 2.06 -7.66 -4.20
CA ALA A 475 0.74 -8.27 -4.10
C ALA A 475 -0.24 -7.33 -3.40
N ILE A 476 0.12 -6.80 -2.23
CA ILE A 476 -0.76 -5.93 -1.45
C ILE A 476 -1.05 -4.60 -2.15
N SER A 477 -0.01 -3.96 -2.70
CA SER A 477 -0.19 -2.67 -3.38
C SER A 477 -1.00 -2.82 -4.67
N SER A 478 -0.73 -3.87 -5.47
CA SER A 478 -1.48 -4.10 -6.72
C SER A 478 -2.92 -4.54 -6.46
N TYR A 479 -3.14 -5.38 -5.45
CA TYR A 479 -4.47 -5.87 -5.09
C TYR A 479 -5.40 -4.74 -4.67
N TYR A 480 -4.97 -3.92 -3.72
CA TYR A 480 -5.80 -2.80 -3.29
C TYR A 480 -5.92 -1.71 -4.36
N ALA A 481 -4.92 -1.52 -5.23
CA ALA A 481 -5.07 -0.65 -6.40
C ALA A 481 -6.14 -1.15 -7.39
N ASP A 482 -6.28 -2.46 -7.58
CA ASP A 482 -7.35 -3.04 -8.41
C ASP A 482 -8.71 -2.95 -7.69
N LEU A 483 -8.75 -3.21 -6.38
CA LEU A 483 -9.97 -3.11 -5.57
C LEU A 483 -10.54 -1.68 -5.55
N GLN A 484 -9.69 -0.67 -5.59
CA GLN A 484 -10.12 0.73 -5.71
C GLN A 484 -10.81 1.05 -7.03
N LYS A 485 -10.47 0.32 -8.10
CA LYS A 485 -11.08 0.51 -9.43
C LYS A 485 -12.41 -0.23 -9.53
N ASP A 486 -12.52 -1.39 -8.89
CA ASP A 486 -13.73 -2.20 -8.88
C ASP A 486 -13.83 -2.97 -7.54
N SER A 487 -14.83 -2.61 -6.74
CA SER A 487 -15.02 -3.20 -5.41
C SER A 487 -15.35 -4.70 -5.44
N SER A 488 -15.84 -5.24 -6.56
CA SER A 488 -16.14 -6.67 -6.72
C SER A 488 -14.90 -7.53 -7.02
N VAL A 489 -13.72 -6.90 -7.17
CA VAL A 489 -12.44 -7.63 -7.33
C VAL A 489 -12.20 -8.57 -6.17
N ARG A 490 -12.56 -8.20 -4.93
CA ARG A 490 -12.36 -9.03 -3.74
C ARG A 490 -13.04 -10.39 -3.89
N GLU A 491 -14.33 -10.40 -4.16
CA GLU A 491 -15.12 -11.63 -4.28
C GLU A 491 -14.78 -12.40 -5.55
N ARG A 492 -14.62 -11.71 -6.69
CA ARG A 492 -14.29 -12.38 -7.97
C ARG A 492 -12.91 -13.02 -7.94
N GLU A 493 -11.90 -12.34 -7.39
CA GLU A 493 -10.57 -12.92 -7.27
C GLU A 493 -10.55 -14.06 -6.24
N PHE A 494 -11.36 -13.98 -5.18
CA PHE A 494 -11.51 -15.08 -4.23
C PHE A 494 -12.05 -16.34 -4.94
N LEU A 495 -13.08 -16.19 -5.76
CA LEU A 495 -13.67 -17.30 -6.53
C LEU A 495 -12.78 -17.80 -7.69
N GLN A 496 -11.75 -17.04 -8.10
CA GLN A 496 -10.70 -17.56 -8.97
C GLN A 496 -9.71 -18.47 -8.22
N ASN A 497 -9.57 -18.27 -6.92
CA ASN A 497 -8.65 -19.04 -6.07
C ASN A 497 -9.36 -20.19 -5.32
N LYS A 498 -10.68 -20.10 -5.11
CA LYS A 498 -11.49 -21.08 -4.37
C LYS A 498 -12.78 -21.40 -5.13
N ASP A 499 -13.05 -22.70 -5.32
CA ASP A 499 -14.27 -23.14 -5.98
C ASP A 499 -15.51 -22.81 -5.13
N TRP A 500 -16.46 -22.07 -5.71
CA TRP A 500 -17.69 -21.65 -5.03
C TRP A 500 -18.48 -22.82 -4.46
N LYS A 501 -18.60 -23.94 -5.20
CA LYS A 501 -19.37 -25.09 -4.76
C LYS A 501 -18.71 -25.76 -3.56
N GLN A 502 -17.38 -25.86 -3.58
CA GLN A 502 -16.59 -26.36 -2.45
C GLN A 502 -16.80 -25.47 -1.22
N VAL A 503 -16.60 -24.16 -1.33
CA VAL A 503 -16.80 -23.19 -0.23
C VAL A 503 -18.19 -23.35 0.39
N ARG A 504 -19.23 -23.32 -0.44
CA ARG A 504 -20.62 -23.48 0.03
C ARG A 504 -20.84 -24.83 0.70
N SER A 505 -20.36 -25.92 0.10
CA SER A 505 -20.56 -27.28 0.63
C SER A 505 -19.84 -27.49 1.97
N THR A 506 -18.64 -26.94 2.14
CA THR A 506 -17.88 -27.00 3.39
C THR A 506 -18.63 -26.30 4.52
N ILE A 507 -19.19 -25.11 4.25
CA ILE A 507 -19.99 -24.37 5.22
C ILE A 507 -21.24 -25.16 5.59
N TYR A 508 -21.98 -25.63 4.58
CA TYR A 508 -23.24 -26.36 4.79
C TYR A 508 -23.03 -27.62 5.61
N ALA A 509 -21.98 -28.40 5.32
CA ALA A 509 -21.65 -29.60 6.06
C ALA A 509 -21.33 -29.35 7.54
N SER A 510 -20.86 -28.15 7.89
CA SER A 510 -20.48 -27.81 9.26
C SER A 510 -21.61 -27.21 10.09
N ILE A 511 -22.44 -26.33 9.49
CA ILE A 511 -23.40 -25.50 10.26
C ILE A 511 -24.86 -25.94 10.14
N LEU A 512 -25.21 -26.78 9.16
CA LEU A 512 -26.60 -27.15 8.89
C LEU A 512 -26.96 -28.49 9.55
N PRO A 513 -28.07 -28.52 10.33
CA PRO A 513 -28.70 -29.78 10.71
C PRO A 513 -29.23 -30.53 9.49
N LEU A 514 -29.21 -31.86 9.54
CA LEU A 514 -29.71 -32.72 8.45
C LEU A 514 -31.17 -32.40 8.09
N GLU A 515 -32.02 -32.10 9.08
CA GLU A 515 -33.44 -31.80 8.87
C GLU A 515 -33.68 -30.48 8.12
N VAL A 516 -32.70 -29.57 8.12
CA VAL A 516 -32.75 -28.32 7.35
C VAL A 516 -32.31 -28.58 5.92
N MET A 517 -31.27 -29.41 5.73
CA MET A 517 -30.74 -29.76 4.41
C MET A 517 -31.79 -30.45 3.53
N GLU A 518 -32.67 -31.27 4.11
CA GLU A 518 -33.74 -31.98 3.39
C GLU A 518 -34.87 -31.06 2.89
N LYS A 519 -34.96 -29.82 3.39
CA LYS A 519 -36.04 -28.87 3.06
C LYS A 519 -35.75 -27.97 1.86
N GLY A 520 -34.56 -28.07 1.27
CA GLY A 520 -34.16 -27.30 0.09
C GLY A 520 -33.56 -25.92 0.41
N GLU A 521 -33.10 -25.25 -0.65
CA GLU A 521 -32.24 -24.06 -0.57
C GLU A 521 -32.85 -22.88 0.19
N ASP A 522 -34.14 -22.60 0.00
CA ASP A 522 -34.81 -21.48 0.68
C ASP A 522 -34.82 -21.67 2.21
N ALA A 523 -35.03 -22.90 2.67
CA ALA A 523 -35.00 -23.23 4.10
C ALA A 523 -33.58 -23.15 4.67
N ILE A 524 -32.58 -23.54 3.87
CA ILE A 524 -31.16 -23.42 4.23
C ILE A 524 -30.78 -21.94 4.40
N LYS A 525 -31.08 -21.10 3.40
CA LYS A 525 -30.76 -19.67 3.45
C LYS A 525 -31.43 -18.98 4.64
N ALA A 526 -32.71 -19.26 4.88
CA ALA A 526 -33.44 -18.71 6.03
C ALA A 526 -32.86 -19.16 7.39
N TYR A 527 -32.42 -20.43 7.49
CA TYR A 527 -31.78 -20.94 8.69
C TYR A 527 -30.43 -20.27 8.96
N ILE A 528 -29.58 -20.13 7.93
CA ILE A 528 -28.28 -19.47 8.05
C ILE A 528 -28.47 -17.99 8.39
N GLU A 529 -29.38 -17.28 7.74
CA GLU A 529 -29.66 -15.88 8.04
C GLU A 529 -30.10 -15.67 9.50
N SER A 530 -30.94 -16.56 10.03
CA SER A 530 -31.45 -16.46 11.40
C SER A 530 -30.39 -16.81 12.46
N ASN A 531 -29.51 -17.76 12.17
CA ASN A 531 -28.58 -18.33 13.17
C ASN A 531 -27.14 -17.82 13.02
N TYR A 532 -26.72 -17.44 11.82
CA TYR A 532 -25.34 -17.11 11.42
C TYR A 532 -25.31 -15.94 10.43
N GLN A 533 -25.73 -14.75 10.87
CA GLN A 533 -25.88 -13.56 10.02
C GLN A 533 -24.61 -13.20 9.23
N GLY A 534 -23.42 -13.29 9.84
CA GLY A 534 -22.14 -13.07 9.15
C GLY A 534 -21.92 -14.05 8.01
N VAL A 535 -22.14 -15.34 8.26
CA VAL A 535 -22.01 -16.41 7.25
C VAL A 535 -23.04 -16.24 6.12
N SER A 536 -24.26 -15.81 6.44
CA SER A 536 -25.29 -15.48 5.44
C SER A 536 -24.80 -14.36 4.51
N LYS A 537 -24.28 -13.26 5.07
CA LYS A 537 -23.71 -12.17 4.27
C LYS A 537 -22.53 -12.63 3.41
N PHE A 538 -21.62 -13.43 3.96
CA PHE A 538 -20.48 -14.01 3.24
C PHE A 538 -20.95 -14.80 2.01
N LEU A 539 -21.88 -15.75 2.21
CA LEU A 539 -22.41 -16.59 1.13
C LEU A 539 -23.11 -15.76 0.06
N ASN A 540 -23.96 -14.80 0.46
CA ASN A 540 -24.73 -13.98 -0.47
C ASN A 540 -23.82 -13.09 -1.35
N ARG A 541 -22.75 -12.54 -0.79
CA ARG A 541 -21.80 -11.70 -1.55
C ARG A 541 -21.01 -12.51 -2.58
N LEU A 542 -20.57 -13.72 -2.21
CA LEU A 542 -19.89 -14.61 -3.14
C LEU A 542 -20.84 -15.14 -4.21
N GLU A 543 -22.05 -15.56 -3.83
CA GLU A 543 -23.06 -16.04 -4.79
C GLU A 543 -23.39 -14.99 -5.86
N ALA A 544 -23.43 -13.71 -5.49
CA ALA A 544 -23.72 -12.61 -6.41
C ALA A 544 -22.68 -12.42 -7.54
N VAL A 545 -21.49 -13.02 -7.41
CA VAL A 545 -20.41 -12.94 -8.41
C VAL A 545 -19.92 -14.33 -8.88
N ALA A 546 -20.64 -15.39 -8.55
CA ALA A 546 -20.24 -16.76 -8.84
C ALA A 546 -20.61 -17.23 -10.27
N ASP A 547 -21.36 -16.42 -11.02
CA ASP A 547 -21.82 -16.71 -12.39
C ASP A 547 -20.81 -16.37 -13.48
#